data_AF-A0A9P5IJM9-F1
#
_entry.id   AF-A0A9P5IJM9-F1
#
_cell.length_a   1.000
_cell.length_b   1.000
_cell.length_c   1.000
_cell.angle_alpha   90.00
_cell.angle_beta   90.00
_cell.angle_gamma   90.00
#
_symmetry.space_group_name_H-M   'P 1'
#
loop_
_entity.id
_entity.type
_entity.pdbx_description
1 polymer ?
#
loop_
_entity_poly.entity_id
_entity_poly.type
_entity_poly.pdbx_seq_one_letter_code
_entity_poly.pdbx_strand_id
1 'polypeptide(L)'
;MYLPNTPWTWAFMIAATVQAATVLAIESYVFAKFQTSLVEGKEQIALDKTIPTYLTLFIFGFLYQVVLVYDSLRLKNTIQVIGLCMYNGGMLIYASIQYDQIQTAIESLGLLGYVDKDADVWPDVQGFLVAVPCIIAFFSILMSFIAWKLYDEFAWTIYKHISADLRMKRRFLTYQIYIALLKFDFFFFLGFTVQFLVIVTHVQDFEFGLTIAAIPVTIFILFMAAFWTRRENKSGMLSAIFIFHCGLAYFIFKLARMYQPARAADYLPVRKNLTSFAVITIILIILTIVNASLCTANFNKGLKPHLRKRKIGSEEEKIDHMTELPDLNNSHKQTNRMTID
;
A
#
# COMPACT_ATOMS: atom_id res chain seq x y z
N MET A 1 -0.27 -4.63 -21.62
CA MET A 1 -0.88 -4.77 -20.28
C MET A 1 -0.40 -6.11 -19.72
N TYR A 2 0.18 -6.17 -18.53
CA TYR A 2 0.59 -7.46 -17.92
C TYR A 2 -0.64 -8.30 -17.57
N LEU A 3 -0.61 -9.59 -17.92
CA LEU A 3 -1.57 -10.61 -17.52
C LEU A 3 -0.85 -11.61 -16.60
N PRO A 4 -1.48 -12.10 -15.52
CA PRO A 4 -0.88 -13.14 -14.70
C PRO A 4 -0.72 -14.43 -15.52
N ASN A 5 0.42 -15.09 -15.37
CA ASN A 5 0.79 -16.25 -16.21
C ASN A 5 0.70 -17.59 -15.47
N THR A 6 0.58 -17.57 -14.15
CA THR A 6 0.59 -18.78 -13.30
C THR A 6 -0.65 -18.84 -12.41
N PRO A 7 -1.09 -20.04 -11.98
CA PRO A 7 -2.28 -20.16 -11.15
C PRO A 7 -2.16 -19.38 -9.83
N TRP A 8 -0.97 -19.31 -9.23
CA TRP A 8 -0.73 -18.57 -7.99
C TRP A 8 -0.73 -17.06 -8.20
N THR A 9 -0.21 -16.56 -9.32
CA THR A 9 -0.27 -15.12 -9.64
C THR A 9 -1.70 -14.67 -9.92
N TRP A 10 -2.52 -15.50 -10.59
CA TRP A 10 -3.96 -15.29 -10.70
C TRP A 10 -4.67 -15.33 -9.35
N ALA A 11 -4.40 -16.35 -8.53
CA ALA A 11 -5.03 -16.50 -7.22
C ALA A 11 -4.77 -15.28 -6.32
N PHE A 12 -3.54 -14.76 -6.30
CA PHE A 12 -3.20 -13.57 -5.50
C PHE A 12 -3.92 -12.30 -5.99
N MET A 13 -3.97 -12.10 -7.32
CA MET A 13 -4.67 -10.96 -7.93
C MET A 13 -6.18 -11.02 -7.69
N ILE A 14 -6.78 -12.20 -7.89
CA ILE A 14 -8.22 -12.42 -7.66
C ILE A 14 -8.53 -12.23 -6.17
N ALA A 15 -7.76 -12.83 -5.27
CA ALA A 15 -7.98 -12.69 -3.82
C ALA A 15 -7.97 -11.22 -3.38
N ALA A 16 -6.97 -10.43 -3.81
CA ALA A 16 -6.90 -9.02 -3.49
C ALA A 16 -8.05 -8.20 -4.11
N THR A 17 -8.44 -8.52 -5.35
CA THR A 17 -9.51 -7.80 -6.06
C THR A 17 -10.89 -8.12 -5.46
N VAL A 18 -11.15 -9.37 -5.11
CA VAL A 18 -12.40 -9.80 -4.47
C VAL A 18 -12.49 -9.24 -3.05
N GLN A 19 -11.39 -9.25 -2.28
CA GLN A 19 -11.33 -8.59 -0.97
C GLN A 19 -11.69 -7.10 -1.11
N ALA A 20 -11.01 -6.39 -2.03
CA ALA A 20 -11.27 -4.98 -2.29
C ALA A 20 -12.73 -4.73 -2.68
N ALA A 21 -13.26 -5.45 -3.68
CA ALA A 21 -14.64 -5.26 -4.13
C ALA A 21 -15.67 -5.53 -3.01
N THR A 22 -15.46 -6.58 -2.22
CA THR A 22 -16.38 -6.95 -1.13
C THR A 22 -16.37 -5.91 -0.02
N VAL A 23 -15.19 -5.49 0.44
CA VAL A 23 -15.08 -4.49 1.50
C VAL A 23 -15.61 -3.14 1.02
N LEU A 24 -15.26 -2.70 -0.20
CA LEU A 24 -15.76 -1.43 -0.74
C LEU A 24 -17.27 -1.41 -0.94
N ALA A 25 -17.89 -2.54 -1.28
CA ALA A 25 -19.35 -2.64 -1.36
C ALA A 25 -20.01 -2.45 0.02
N ILE A 26 -19.48 -3.11 1.05
CA ILE A 26 -19.96 -2.99 2.43
C ILE A 26 -19.80 -1.56 2.94
N GLU A 27 -18.60 -1.00 2.76
CA GLU A 27 -18.25 0.37 3.14
C GLU A 27 -19.16 1.39 2.44
N SER A 28 -19.43 1.22 1.14
CA SER A 28 -20.36 2.10 0.39
C SER A 28 -21.79 2.05 0.93
N TYR A 29 -22.26 0.87 1.35
CA TYR A 29 -23.57 0.71 1.98
C TYR A 29 -23.64 1.43 3.34
N VAL A 30 -22.63 1.24 4.20
CA VAL A 30 -22.55 1.92 5.50
C VAL A 30 -22.56 3.43 5.33
N PHE A 31 -21.79 3.95 4.37
CA PHE A 31 -21.76 5.37 4.05
C PHE A 31 -23.11 5.89 3.55
N ALA A 32 -23.75 5.19 2.61
CA ALA A 32 -25.04 5.60 2.08
C ALA A 32 -26.08 5.67 3.19
N LYS A 33 -26.16 4.62 4.04
CA LYS A 33 -27.05 4.59 5.19
C LYS A 33 -26.81 5.75 6.14
N PHE A 34 -25.56 5.98 6.54
CA PHE A 34 -25.21 7.10 7.41
C PHE A 34 -25.59 8.45 6.79
N GLN A 35 -25.26 8.68 5.52
CA GLN A 35 -25.54 9.94 4.83
C GLN A 35 -27.04 10.21 4.69
N THR A 36 -27.85 9.19 4.44
CA THR A 36 -29.32 9.33 4.35
C THR A 36 -29.99 9.58 5.70
N SER A 37 -29.32 9.27 6.80
CA SER A 37 -29.85 9.46 8.16
C SER A 37 -29.47 10.81 8.78
N LEU A 38 -28.66 11.62 8.09
CA LEU A 38 -28.32 12.96 8.54
C LEU A 38 -29.47 13.94 8.25
N VAL A 39 -29.79 14.78 9.23
CA VAL A 39 -30.80 15.82 9.10
C VAL A 39 -30.32 16.93 8.15
N GLU A 40 -31.11 17.22 7.11
CA GLU A 40 -30.79 18.27 6.15
C GLU A 40 -30.79 19.68 6.80
N GLY A 41 -29.87 20.55 6.36
CA GLY A 41 -29.83 21.96 6.76
C GLY A 41 -29.05 22.29 8.04
N LYS A 42 -28.39 21.31 8.69
CA LYS A 42 -27.47 21.58 9.81
C LYS A 42 -26.06 21.96 9.35
N GLU A 43 -25.38 22.79 10.14
CA GLU A 43 -23.97 23.15 9.91
C GLU A 43 -23.06 21.93 10.02
N GLN A 44 -22.06 21.81 9.14
CA GLN A 44 -21.16 20.67 9.18
C GLN A 44 -20.13 20.76 10.31
N ILE A 45 -20.06 19.74 11.16
CA ILE A 45 -19.15 19.64 12.31
C ILE A 45 -18.10 18.55 12.10
N ALA A 46 -16.92 18.64 12.73
CA ALA A 46 -15.83 17.67 12.52
C ALA A 46 -16.25 16.18 12.68
N LEU A 47 -17.24 15.92 13.53
CA LEU A 47 -17.80 14.59 13.76
C LEU A 47 -18.53 14.02 12.53
N ASP A 48 -19.21 14.86 11.73
CA ASP A 48 -19.89 14.41 10.51
C ASP A 48 -18.90 14.03 9.39
N LYS A 49 -17.74 14.71 9.33
CA LYS A 49 -16.67 14.44 8.36
C LYS A 49 -15.87 13.19 8.71
N THR A 50 -16.00 12.71 9.94
CA THR A 50 -15.21 11.58 10.46
C THR A 50 -15.52 10.28 9.69
N ILE A 51 -16.80 9.94 9.52
CA ILE A 51 -17.23 8.72 8.80
C ILE A 51 -16.85 8.78 7.30
N PRO A 52 -17.18 9.84 6.54
CA PRO A 52 -16.75 9.99 5.14
C PRO A 52 -15.23 9.92 4.96
N THR A 53 -14.46 10.49 5.88
CA THR A 53 -12.99 10.44 5.83
C THR A 53 -12.50 9.00 5.98
N TYR A 54 -13.09 8.24 6.91
CA TYR A 54 -12.68 6.86 7.11
C TYR A 54 -12.95 5.98 5.91
N LEU A 55 -14.12 6.15 5.30
CA LEU A 55 -14.52 5.49 4.07
C LEU A 55 -13.58 5.81 2.91
N THR A 56 -13.31 7.11 2.71
CA THR A 56 -12.46 7.57 1.60
C THR A 56 -11.06 6.97 1.70
N LEU A 57 -10.55 6.82 2.92
CA LEU A 57 -9.28 6.15 3.17
C LEU A 57 -9.34 4.65 2.81
N PHE A 58 -10.43 3.96 3.11
CA PHE A 58 -10.61 2.56 2.71
C PHE A 58 -10.65 2.40 1.20
N ILE A 59 -11.41 3.25 0.50
CA ILE A 59 -11.46 3.31 -0.96
C ILE A 59 -10.04 3.48 -1.52
N PHE A 60 -9.34 4.51 -1.07
CA PHE A 60 -7.98 4.75 -1.50
C PHE A 60 -7.05 3.57 -1.18
N GLY A 61 -7.16 2.99 0.00
CA GLY A 61 -6.31 1.89 0.45
C GLY A 61 -6.49 0.60 -0.32
N PHE A 62 -7.73 0.21 -0.63
CA PHE A 62 -7.98 -1.00 -1.41
C PHE A 62 -7.65 -0.82 -2.89
N LEU A 63 -7.95 0.35 -3.47
CA LEU A 63 -7.54 0.65 -4.84
C LEU A 63 -6.01 0.67 -4.98
N TYR A 64 -5.33 1.30 -4.02
CA TYR A 64 -3.88 1.34 -4.00
C TYR A 64 -3.28 -0.06 -3.80
N GLN A 65 -3.89 -0.91 -2.96
CA GLN A 65 -3.48 -2.30 -2.79
C GLN A 65 -3.57 -3.08 -4.10
N VAL A 66 -4.67 -2.97 -4.86
CA VAL A 66 -4.81 -3.65 -6.15
C VAL A 66 -3.74 -3.19 -7.15
N VAL A 67 -3.44 -1.89 -7.18
CA VAL A 67 -2.34 -1.35 -8.01
C VAL A 67 -0.98 -1.93 -7.60
N LEU A 68 -0.72 -2.01 -6.29
CA LEU A 68 0.52 -2.60 -5.77
C LEU A 68 0.61 -4.12 -6.02
N VAL A 69 -0.52 -4.83 -5.98
CA VAL A 69 -0.60 -6.25 -6.33
C VAL A 69 -0.22 -6.41 -7.79
N TYR A 70 -0.86 -5.67 -8.70
CA TYR A 70 -0.52 -5.68 -10.12
C TYR A 70 0.96 -5.41 -10.38
N ASP A 71 1.50 -4.35 -9.76
CA ASP A 71 2.90 -3.98 -9.93
C ASP A 71 3.87 -5.02 -9.34
N SER A 72 3.54 -5.63 -8.19
CA SER A 72 4.37 -6.66 -7.58
C SER A 72 4.43 -7.95 -8.42
N LEU A 73 3.29 -8.37 -9.00
CA LEU A 73 3.22 -9.54 -9.86
C LEU A 73 3.92 -9.29 -11.21
N ARG A 74 3.65 -8.14 -11.85
CA ARG A 74 4.31 -7.73 -13.10
C ARG A 74 5.84 -7.69 -12.95
N LEU A 75 6.32 -7.21 -11.81
CA LEU A 75 7.74 -7.12 -11.52
C LEU A 75 8.29 -8.35 -10.79
N LYS A 76 7.51 -9.44 -10.64
CA LYS A 76 7.88 -10.65 -9.87
C LYS A 76 8.63 -10.28 -8.57
N ASN A 77 8.12 -9.25 -7.87
CA ASN A 77 8.78 -8.64 -6.72
C ASN A 77 8.24 -9.26 -5.44
N THR A 78 8.91 -10.31 -4.99
CA THR A 78 8.54 -11.07 -3.79
C THR A 78 8.49 -10.21 -2.53
N ILE A 79 9.38 -9.24 -2.40
CA ILE A 79 9.41 -8.36 -1.23
C ILE A 79 8.15 -7.49 -1.16
N GLN A 80 7.67 -7.01 -2.31
CA GLN A 80 6.43 -6.25 -2.36
C GLN A 80 5.21 -7.13 -2.09
N VAL A 81 5.22 -8.39 -2.50
CA VAL A 81 4.18 -9.38 -2.15
C VAL A 81 4.12 -9.60 -0.63
N ILE A 82 5.27 -9.80 0.03
CA ILE A 82 5.33 -9.92 1.50
C ILE A 82 4.85 -8.64 2.18
N GLY A 83 5.28 -7.48 1.68
CA GLY A 83 4.83 -6.18 2.17
C GLY A 83 3.32 -5.97 2.01
N LEU A 84 2.70 -6.51 0.94
CA LEU A 84 1.25 -6.48 0.73
C LEU A 84 0.49 -7.31 1.76
N CYS A 85 1.05 -8.43 2.23
CA CYS A 85 0.48 -9.20 3.35
C CYS A 85 0.53 -8.39 4.65
N MET A 86 1.66 -7.72 4.94
CA MET A 86 1.78 -6.84 6.11
C MET A 86 0.84 -5.63 6.03
N TYR A 87 0.71 -5.05 4.83
CA TYR A 87 -0.24 -3.97 4.54
C TYR A 87 -1.68 -4.38 4.86
N ASN A 88 -2.07 -5.59 4.49
CA ASN A 88 -3.38 -6.15 4.82
C ASN A 88 -3.60 -6.25 6.34
N GLY A 89 -2.55 -6.59 7.11
CA GLY A 89 -2.60 -6.51 8.58
C GLY A 89 -2.82 -5.09 9.10
N GLY A 90 -2.22 -4.07 8.45
CA GLY A 90 -2.50 -2.67 8.75
C GLY A 90 -3.95 -2.28 8.45
N MET A 91 -4.50 -2.73 7.32
CA MET A 91 -5.91 -2.52 6.97
C MET A 91 -6.87 -3.22 7.94
N LEU A 92 -6.47 -4.38 8.48
CA LEU A 92 -7.23 -5.10 9.51
C LEU A 92 -7.28 -4.29 10.82
N ILE A 93 -6.13 -3.78 11.30
CA ILE A 93 -6.09 -2.93 12.49
C ILE A 93 -7.00 -1.71 12.30
N TYR A 94 -6.94 -1.10 11.12
CA TYR A 94 -7.77 0.04 10.78
C TYR A 94 -9.28 -0.30 10.80
N ALA A 95 -9.69 -1.42 10.19
CA ALA A 95 -11.07 -1.91 10.24
C ALA A 95 -11.55 -2.16 11.67
N SER A 96 -10.70 -2.75 12.52
CA SER A 96 -11.05 -3.01 13.92
C SER A 96 -11.27 -1.72 14.70
N ILE A 97 -10.46 -0.68 14.47
CA ILE A 97 -10.63 0.62 15.15
C ILE A 97 -11.84 1.38 14.61
N GLN A 98 -12.12 1.26 13.31
CA GLN A 98 -13.24 1.94 12.66
C GLN A 98 -14.58 1.57 13.31
N TYR A 99 -14.79 0.33 13.73
CA TYR A 99 -16.02 -0.11 14.42
C TYR A 99 -16.35 0.79 15.64
N ASP A 100 -15.40 0.90 16.59
CA ASP A 100 -15.57 1.73 17.79
C ASP A 100 -15.83 3.20 17.43
N GLN A 101 -15.13 3.69 16.40
CA GLN A 101 -15.18 5.09 15.99
C GLN A 101 -16.51 5.45 15.34
N ILE A 102 -17.04 4.58 14.48
CA ILE A 102 -18.35 4.79 13.85
C ILE A 102 -19.46 4.69 14.91
N GLN A 103 -19.37 3.74 15.85
CA GLN A 103 -20.33 3.66 16.95
C GLN A 103 -20.38 4.97 17.74
N THR A 104 -19.21 5.42 18.21
CA THR A 104 -19.09 6.65 19.01
C THR A 104 -19.60 7.87 18.23
N ALA A 105 -19.31 7.93 16.93
CA ALA A 105 -19.76 9.03 16.06
C ALA A 105 -21.28 9.04 15.89
N ILE A 106 -21.91 7.89 15.62
CA ILE A 106 -23.37 7.78 15.47
C ILE A 106 -24.07 8.15 16.78
N GLU A 107 -23.62 7.60 17.92
CA GLU A 107 -24.20 7.92 19.24
C GLU A 107 -24.07 9.41 19.57
N SER A 108 -22.89 10.00 19.34
CA SER A 108 -22.64 11.42 19.61
C SER A 108 -23.44 12.35 18.69
N LEU A 109 -23.57 12.01 17.40
CA LEU A 109 -24.42 12.78 16.47
C LEU A 109 -25.90 12.66 16.79
N GLY A 110 -26.36 11.47 17.25
CA GLY A 110 -27.72 11.25 17.72
C GLY A 110 -28.06 12.12 18.94
N LEU A 111 -27.17 12.21 19.92
CA LEU A 111 -27.34 13.08 21.10
C LEU A 111 -27.40 14.57 20.74
N LEU A 112 -26.67 14.99 19.70
CA LEU A 112 -26.70 16.35 19.16
C LEU A 112 -27.88 16.60 18.20
N GLY A 113 -28.71 15.58 17.96
CA GLY A 113 -29.86 15.61 17.06
C GLY A 113 -29.51 15.76 15.58
N TYR A 114 -28.28 15.43 15.18
CA TYR A 114 -27.83 15.45 13.77
C TYR A 114 -28.25 14.21 12.98
N VAL A 115 -28.57 13.13 13.69
CA VAL A 115 -29.19 11.92 13.13
C VAL A 115 -30.68 11.99 13.37
N ASP A 116 -31.47 11.63 12.36
CA ASP A 116 -32.92 11.55 12.47
C ASP A 116 -33.31 10.58 13.61
N LYS A 117 -34.26 10.97 14.46
CA LYS A 117 -34.67 10.20 15.63
C LYS A 117 -35.38 8.90 15.26
N ASP A 118 -35.97 8.86 14.07
CA ASP A 118 -36.68 7.70 13.56
C ASP A 118 -35.76 6.76 12.77
N ALA A 119 -34.48 7.13 12.56
CA ALA A 119 -33.50 6.32 11.87
C ALA A 119 -32.67 5.47 12.84
N ASP A 120 -32.97 4.17 12.93
CA ASP A 120 -32.15 3.19 13.65
C ASP A 120 -30.88 2.82 12.83
N VAL A 121 -29.94 3.76 12.73
CA VAL A 121 -28.71 3.60 11.92
C VAL A 121 -27.81 2.49 12.44
N TRP A 122 -27.64 2.42 13.77
CA TRP A 122 -26.64 1.52 14.37
C TRP A 122 -26.98 0.04 14.18
N PRO A 123 -28.20 -0.45 14.49
CA PRO A 123 -28.58 -1.84 14.23
C PRO A 123 -28.42 -2.26 12.76
N ASP A 124 -28.68 -1.33 11.83
CA ASP A 124 -28.57 -1.55 10.38
C ASP A 124 -27.12 -1.75 9.90
N VAL A 125 -26.15 -1.09 10.54
CA VAL A 125 -24.74 -1.07 10.08
C VAL A 125 -23.80 -1.92 10.95
N GLN A 126 -24.15 -2.19 12.21
CA GLN A 126 -23.27 -2.88 13.16
C GLN A 126 -22.79 -4.23 12.63
N GLY A 127 -23.69 -5.05 12.08
CA GLY A 127 -23.33 -6.36 11.53
C GLY A 127 -22.32 -6.28 10.38
N PHE A 128 -22.48 -5.27 9.52
CA PHE A 128 -21.57 -5.02 8.41
C PHE A 128 -20.20 -4.54 8.89
N LEU A 129 -20.15 -3.65 9.88
CA LEU A 129 -18.90 -3.16 10.47
C LEU A 129 -18.10 -4.26 11.17
N VAL A 130 -18.76 -5.26 11.76
CA VAL A 130 -18.10 -6.46 12.30
C VAL A 130 -17.63 -7.39 11.18
N ALA A 131 -18.37 -7.48 10.07
CA ALA A 131 -18.02 -8.34 8.95
C ALA A 131 -16.73 -7.87 8.23
N VAL A 132 -16.50 -6.55 8.11
CA VAL A 132 -15.32 -5.98 7.43
C VAL A 132 -13.98 -6.53 7.98
N PRO A 133 -13.63 -6.40 9.28
CA PRO A 133 -12.39 -6.94 9.81
C PRO A 133 -12.32 -8.48 9.68
N CYS A 134 -13.43 -9.20 9.81
CA CYS A 134 -13.47 -10.65 9.60
C CYS A 134 -13.11 -11.05 8.16
N ILE A 135 -13.66 -10.34 7.16
CA ILE A 135 -13.36 -10.54 5.74
C ILE A 135 -11.89 -10.22 5.46
N ILE A 136 -11.39 -9.08 5.95
CA ILE A 136 -9.98 -8.69 5.78
C ILE A 136 -9.07 -9.73 6.44
N ALA A 137 -9.39 -10.23 7.63
CA ALA A 137 -8.60 -11.27 8.31
C ALA A 137 -8.56 -12.58 7.51
N PHE A 138 -9.70 -13.03 7.01
CA PHE A 138 -9.78 -14.22 6.14
C PHE A 138 -8.89 -14.07 4.91
N PHE A 139 -9.03 -12.97 4.16
CA PHE A 139 -8.22 -12.73 2.98
C PHE A 139 -6.75 -12.46 3.31
N SER A 140 -6.42 -11.91 4.48
CA SER A 140 -5.04 -11.75 4.94
C SER A 140 -4.34 -13.10 5.12
N ILE A 141 -5.03 -14.07 5.71
CA ILE A 141 -4.53 -15.45 5.86
C ILE A 141 -4.38 -16.10 4.48
N LEU A 142 -5.41 -15.98 3.63
CA LEU A 142 -5.40 -16.54 2.28
C LEU A 142 -4.27 -15.95 1.42
N MET A 143 -4.12 -14.62 1.40
CA MET A 143 -3.05 -13.94 0.68
C MET A 143 -1.67 -14.29 1.24
N SER A 144 -1.53 -14.47 2.55
CA SER A 144 -0.26 -14.91 3.17
C SER A 144 0.11 -16.33 2.72
N PHE A 145 -0.86 -17.25 2.65
CA PHE A 145 -0.64 -18.59 2.11
C PHE A 145 -0.25 -18.57 0.63
N ILE A 146 -0.94 -17.79 -0.19
CA ILE A 146 -0.61 -17.65 -1.62
C ILE A 146 0.76 -16.97 -1.79
N ALA A 147 1.09 -15.97 -0.98
CA ALA A 147 2.38 -15.29 -0.98
C ALA A 147 3.53 -16.26 -0.68
N TRP A 148 3.33 -17.23 0.21
CA TRP A 148 4.32 -18.28 0.46
C TRP A 148 4.58 -19.13 -0.79
N LYS A 149 3.53 -19.51 -1.54
CA LYS A 149 3.70 -20.21 -2.83
C LYS A 149 4.35 -19.35 -3.91
N LEU A 150 4.01 -18.07 -3.98
CA LEU A 150 4.65 -17.11 -4.89
C LEU A 150 6.12 -16.86 -4.53
N TYR A 151 6.49 -16.93 -3.25
CA TYR A 151 7.87 -16.81 -2.83
C TYR A 151 8.73 -17.89 -3.48
N ASP A 152 8.29 -19.15 -3.45
CA ASP A 152 9.02 -20.26 -4.07
C ASP A 152 9.13 -20.08 -5.59
N GLU A 153 8.03 -19.71 -6.27
CA GLU A 153 7.98 -19.49 -7.72
C GLU A 153 8.90 -18.35 -8.18
N PHE A 154 8.87 -17.22 -7.47
CA PHE A 154 9.69 -16.05 -7.80
C PHE A 154 11.15 -16.25 -7.39
N ALA A 155 11.42 -16.92 -6.27
CA ALA A 155 12.78 -17.26 -5.86
C ALA A 155 13.47 -18.18 -6.87
N TRP A 156 12.74 -19.15 -7.43
CA TRP A 156 13.23 -20.03 -8.49
C TRP A 156 13.58 -19.26 -9.77
N THR A 157 12.70 -18.34 -10.19
CA THR A 157 12.93 -17.48 -11.36
C THR A 157 14.16 -16.57 -11.18
N ILE A 158 14.30 -15.95 -10.00
CA ILE A 158 15.45 -15.09 -9.68
C ILE A 158 16.74 -15.92 -9.61
N TYR A 159 16.68 -17.13 -9.08
CA TYR A 159 17.83 -18.04 -9.04
C TYR A 159 18.33 -18.34 -10.46
N LYS A 160 17.46 -18.69 -11.41
CA LYS A 160 17.88 -19.06 -12.79
C LYS A 160 18.62 -17.93 -13.52
N HIS A 161 18.32 -16.66 -13.23
CA HIS A 161 18.93 -15.51 -13.92
C HIS A 161 20.07 -14.81 -13.16
N ILE A 162 20.19 -14.97 -11.84
CA ILE A 162 21.20 -14.28 -10.99
C ILE A 162 22.10 -15.31 -10.27
N SER A 163 22.47 -16.41 -10.93
CA SER A 163 23.14 -17.57 -10.30
C SER A 163 24.68 -17.58 -10.37
N ALA A 164 25.36 -16.49 -10.05
CA ALA A 164 26.80 -16.60 -9.74
C ALA A 164 27.31 -15.64 -8.67
N ASP A 165 26.76 -14.43 -8.56
CA ASP A 165 27.24 -13.44 -7.59
C ASP A 165 26.24 -13.15 -6.46
N LEU A 166 26.46 -13.81 -5.31
CA LEU A 166 25.71 -13.61 -4.06
C LEU A 166 25.74 -12.16 -3.58
N ARG A 167 26.82 -11.41 -3.85
CA ARG A 167 26.94 -10.00 -3.44
C ARG A 167 26.02 -9.12 -4.27
N MET A 168 25.90 -9.39 -5.57
CA MET A 168 24.98 -8.66 -6.46
C MET A 168 23.52 -8.93 -6.11
N LYS A 169 23.16 -10.20 -5.81
CA LYS A 169 21.83 -10.57 -5.32
C LYS A 169 21.44 -9.80 -4.06
N ARG A 170 22.35 -9.71 -3.07
CA ARG A 170 22.10 -8.95 -1.84
C ARG A 170 21.85 -7.46 -2.11
N ARG A 171 22.65 -6.82 -2.96
CA ARG A 171 22.48 -5.40 -3.33
C ARG A 171 21.14 -5.14 -4.02
N PHE A 172 20.75 -6.04 -4.92
CA PHE A 172 19.47 -5.96 -5.61
C PHE A 172 18.28 -6.13 -4.65
N LEU A 173 18.38 -7.07 -3.70
CA LEU A 173 17.36 -7.27 -2.67
C LEU A 173 17.19 -6.02 -1.80
N THR A 174 18.29 -5.40 -1.34
CA THR A 174 18.25 -4.14 -0.57
C THR A 174 17.56 -3.03 -1.37
N TYR A 175 17.85 -2.92 -2.67
CA TYR A 175 17.17 -1.97 -3.54
C TYR A 175 15.66 -2.26 -3.67
N GLN A 176 15.26 -3.52 -3.83
CA GLN A 176 13.85 -3.89 -3.91
C GLN A 176 13.09 -3.61 -2.61
N ILE A 177 13.70 -3.91 -1.45
CA ILE A 177 13.16 -3.56 -0.13
C ILE A 177 12.96 -2.05 -0.03
N TYR A 178 13.97 -1.26 -0.40
CA TYR A 178 13.88 0.20 -0.34
C TYR A 178 12.73 0.74 -1.23
N ILE A 179 12.63 0.29 -2.48
CA ILE A 179 11.55 0.73 -3.38
C ILE A 179 10.17 0.27 -2.90
N ALA A 180 10.07 -0.92 -2.29
CA ALA A 180 8.82 -1.39 -1.71
C ALA A 180 8.41 -0.53 -0.51
N LEU A 181 9.35 -0.21 0.39
CA LEU A 181 9.12 0.66 1.55
C LEU A 181 8.61 2.05 1.10
N LEU A 182 9.23 2.69 0.10
CA LEU A 182 8.75 3.97 -0.42
C LEU A 182 7.29 3.95 -0.90
N LYS A 183 6.83 2.82 -1.44
CA LYS A 183 5.43 2.66 -1.88
C LYS A 183 4.47 2.53 -0.71
N PHE A 184 4.87 1.84 0.37
CA PHE A 184 4.06 1.75 1.57
C PHE A 184 4.08 3.06 2.35
N ASP A 185 5.24 3.72 2.45
CA ASP A 185 5.39 5.07 3.02
C ASP A 185 4.43 6.06 2.34
N PHE A 186 4.31 6.00 1.01
CA PHE A 186 3.36 6.84 0.28
C PHE A 186 1.93 6.71 0.81
N PHE A 187 1.44 5.48 1.01
CA PHE A 187 0.08 5.26 1.51
C PHE A 187 -0.09 5.72 2.95
N PHE A 188 0.76 5.27 3.87
CA PHE A 188 0.57 5.57 5.30
C PHE A 188 0.81 7.04 5.61
N PHE A 189 1.79 7.68 4.97
CA PHE A 189 2.01 9.12 5.11
C PHE A 189 0.82 9.91 4.55
N LEU A 190 0.38 9.59 3.34
CA LEU A 190 -0.72 10.30 2.70
C LEU A 190 -2.03 10.10 3.47
N GLY A 191 -2.30 8.86 3.90
CA GLY A 191 -3.46 8.51 4.71
C GLY A 191 -3.51 9.31 6.01
N PHE A 192 -2.40 9.34 6.75
CA PHE A 192 -2.28 10.18 7.94
C PHE A 192 -2.53 11.66 7.63
N THR A 193 -1.91 12.19 6.58
CA THR A 193 -1.98 13.61 6.22
C THR A 193 -3.40 14.01 5.82
N VAL A 194 -4.09 13.19 5.02
CA VAL A 194 -5.48 13.43 4.59
C VAL A 194 -6.43 13.35 5.79
N GLN A 195 -6.31 12.32 6.64
CA GLN A 195 -7.12 12.21 7.85
C GLN A 195 -6.92 13.41 8.78
N PHE A 196 -5.66 13.79 8.99
CA PHE A 196 -5.31 14.94 9.84
C PHE A 196 -5.86 16.25 9.26
N LEU A 197 -5.72 16.45 7.93
CA LEU A 197 -6.25 17.61 7.23
C LEU A 197 -7.76 17.72 7.38
N VAL A 198 -8.51 16.69 6.94
CA VAL A 198 -9.97 16.80 6.85
C VAL A 198 -10.62 16.99 8.23
N ILE A 199 -10.06 16.40 9.28
CA ILE A 199 -10.74 16.34 10.58
C ILE A 199 -10.21 17.36 11.59
N VAL A 200 -8.91 17.67 11.61
CA VAL A 200 -8.30 18.45 12.72
C VAL A 200 -7.98 19.90 12.35
N THR A 201 -7.83 20.23 11.06
CA THR A 201 -7.20 21.51 10.67
C THR A 201 -8.14 22.74 10.68
N HIS A 202 -9.35 22.63 11.24
CA HIS A 202 -10.27 23.77 11.41
C HIS A 202 -9.86 24.79 12.48
N VAL A 203 -8.76 24.55 13.21
CA VAL A 203 -8.41 25.35 14.40
C VAL A 203 -7.36 26.44 14.13
N GLN A 204 -6.57 26.37 13.04
CA GLN A 204 -5.53 27.36 12.71
C GLN A 204 -5.25 27.49 11.20
N ASP A 205 -5.50 28.67 10.62
CA ASP A 205 -5.38 28.94 9.17
C ASP A 205 -4.00 28.61 8.57
N PHE A 206 -2.92 28.80 9.34
CA PHE A 206 -1.56 28.50 8.86
C PHE A 206 -1.28 26.99 8.80
N GLU A 207 -1.75 26.21 9.78
CA GLU A 207 -1.52 24.76 9.80
C GLU A 207 -2.29 24.06 8.68
N PHE A 208 -3.45 24.59 8.31
CA PHE A 208 -4.26 24.13 7.18
C PHE A 208 -3.49 24.22 5.86
N GLY A 209 -3.00 25.41 5.52
CA GLY A 209 -2.25 25.65 4.28
C GLY A 209 -0.96 24.81 4.20
N LEU A 210 -0.23 24.68 5.31
CA LEU A 210 0.98 23.87 5.38
C LEU A 210 0.67 22.37 5.17
N THR A 211 -0.42 21.87 5.73
CA THR A 211 -0.82 20.46 5.60
C THR A 211 -1.26 20.13 4.17
N ILE A 212 -1.96 21.06 3.49
CA ILE A 212 -2.29 20.92 2.06
C ILE A 212 -1.02 20.85 1.22
N ALA A 213 -0.06 21.75 1.45
CA ALA A 213 1.21 21.76 0.73
C ALA A 213 2.05 20.50 1.00
N ALA A 214 1.91 19.88 2.17
CA ALA A 214 2.63 18.67 2.53
C ALA A 214 2.30 17.47 1.61
N ILE A 215 1.07 17.36 1.11
CA ILE A 215 0.65 16.25 0.23
C ILE A 215 1.49 16.16 -1.06
N PRO A 216 1.51 17.20 -1.93
CA PRO A 216 2.31 17.16 -3.15
C PRO A 216 3.81 17.15 -2.87
N VAL A 217 4.26 17.80 -1.78
CA VAL A 217 5.67 17.80 -1.38
C VAL A 217 6.14 16.39 -1.01
N THR A 218 5.37 15.63 -0.24
CA THR A 218 5.71 14.24 0.11
C THR A 218 5.74 13.35 -1.12
N ILE A 219 4.77 13.48 -2.03
CA ILE A 219 4.78 12.75 -3.31
C ILE A 219 6.07 13.02 -4.09
N PHE A 220 6.44 14.30 -4.20
CA PHE A 220 7.65 14.71 -4.89
C PHE A 220 8.91 14.15 -4.23
N ILE A 221 9.01 14.22 -2.89
CA ILE A 221 10.14 13.69 -2.13
C ILE A 221 10.30 12.18 -2.34
N LEU A 222 9.22 11.40 -2.23
CA LEU A 222 9.26 9.95 -2.41
C LEU A 222 9.64 9.56 -3.85
N PHE A 223 9.13 10.29 -4.84
CA PHE A 223 9.51 10.09 -6.23
C PHE A 223 10.98 10.43 -6.49
N MET A 224 11.47 11.57 -5.98
CA MET A 224 12.87 11.97 -6.09
C MET A 224 13.80 10.98 -5.38
N ALA A 225 13.41 10.46 -4.22
CA ALA A 225 14.16 9.44 -3.50
C ALA A 225 14.30 8.16 -4.34
N ALA A 226 13.21 7.66 -4.93
CA ALA A 226 13.26 6.53 -5.86
C ALA A 226 14.12 6.82 -7.11
N PHE A 227 14.04 8.04 -7.65
CA PHE A 227 14.80 8.49 -8.82
C PHE A 227 16.31 8.55 -8.56
N TRP A 228 16.71 9.11 -7.42
CA TRP A 228 18.12 9.22 -7.03
C TRP A 228 18.74 7.86 -6.73
N THR A 229 18.00 6.96 -6.07
CA THR A 229 18.48 5.58 -5.85
C THR A 229 18.75 4.86 -7.16
N ARG A 230 17.87 4.99 -8.16
CA ARG A 230 18.06 4.37 -9.49
C ARG A 230 19.28 4.89 -10.23
N ARG A 231 19.64 6.16 -10.02
CA ARG A 231 20.82 6.79 -10.66
C ARG A 231 22.11 6.61 -9.87
N GLU A 232 22.03 6.02 -8.68
CA GLU A 232 23.13 5.96 -7.71
C GLU A 232 23.67 7.37 -7.35
N ASN A 233 22.78 8.38 -7.29
CA ASN A 233 23.15 9.75 -6.94
C ASN A 233 23.34 9.90 -5.43
N LYS A 234 24.59 9.87 -4.95
CA LYS A 234 24.94 9.97 -3.53
C LYS A 234 24.43 11.25 -2.87
N SER A 235 24.59 12.41 -3.53
CA SER A 235 24.15 13.70 -2.97
C SER A 235 22.64 13.72 -2.76
N GLY A 236 21.88 13.33 -3.78
CA GLY A 236 20.42 13.23 -3.67
C GLY A 236 19.97 12.25 -2.58
N MET A 237 20.66 11.11 -2.44
CA MET A 237 20.34 10.16 -1.37
C MET A 237 20.61 10.70 0.03
N LEU A 238 21.71 11.42 0.24
CA LEU A 238 21.99 12.06 1.53
C LEU A 238 20.91 13.10 1.86
N SER A 239 20.48 13.89 0.87
CA SER A 239 19.36 14.81 1.02
C SER A 239 18.05 14.08 1.36
N ALA A 240 17.73 12.97 0.69
CA ALA A 240 16.54 12.17 0.97
C ALA A 240 16.58 11.57 2.39
N ILE A 241 17.73 11.03 2.82
CA ILE A 241 17.92 10.50 4.17
C ILE A 241 17.70 11.59 5.22
N PHE A 242 18.26 12.78 5.01
CA PHE A 242 18.04 13.92 5.91
C PHE A 242 16.55 14.29 6.00
N ILE A 243 15.87 14.39 4.86
CA ILE A 243 14.42 14.66 4.80
C ILE A 243 13.60 13.57 5.52
N PHE A 244 13.97 12.30 5.41
CA PHE A 244 13.30 11.22 6.15
C PHE A 244 13.50 11.34 7.66
N HIS A 245 14.65 11.83 8.14
CA HIS A 245 14.81 12.13 9.56
C HIS A 245 13.92 13.31 9.99
N CYS A 246 13.77 14.34 9.16
CA CYS A 246 12.82 15.43 9.41
C CYS A 246 11.37 14.90 9.46
N GLY A 247 11.00 14.02 8.53
CA GLY A 247 9.70 13.34 8.51
C GLY A 247 9.47 12.51 9.78
N LEU A 248 10.48 11.73 10.21
CA LEU A 248 10.43 10.96 11.45
C LEU A 248 10.19 11.86 12.67
N ALA A 249 10.94 12.96 12.78
CA ALA A 249 10.77 13.94 13.86
C ALA A 249 9.36 14.57 13.82
N TYR A 250 8.83 14.89 12.64
CA TYR A 250 7.47 15.39 12.47
C TYR A 250 6.40 14.41 12.97
N PHE A 251 6.50 13.13 12.62
CA PHE A 251 5.54 12.12 13.09
C PHE A 251 5.63 11.91 14.60
N ILE A 252 6.83 11.89 15.18
CA ILE A 252 7.01 11.79 16.64
C ILE A 252 6.38 13.01 17.31
N PHE A 253 6.63 14.21 16.80
CA PHE A 253 6.02 15.44 17.31
C PHE A 253 4.49 15.41 17.22
N LYS A 254 3.93 15.02 16.06
CA LYS A 254 2.47 14.93 15.89
C LYS A 254 1.85 13.88 16.81
N LEU A 255 2.49 12.72 16.94
CA LEU A 255 2.07 11.68 17.87
C LEU A 255 2.05 12.22 19.30
N ALA A 256 3.09 12.90 19.76
CA ALA A 256 3.11 13.52 21.10
C ALA A 256 2.01 14.59 21.25
N ARG A 257 1.83 15.45 20.23
CA ARG A 257 0.84 16.53 20.24
C ARG A 257 -0.61 16.04 20.39
N MET A 258 -0.94 14.86 19.84
CA MET A 258 -2.28 14.26 19.98
C MET A 258 -2.67 13.95 21.43
N TYR A 259 -1.68 13.76 22.30
CA TYR A 259 -1.89 13.41 23.71
C TYR A 259 -1.63 14.58 24.67
N GLN A 260 -1.22 15.75 24.16
CA GLN A 260 -1.01 16.93 25.00
C GLN A 260 -2.35 17.50 25.49
N PRO A 261 -2.48 17.88 26.79
CA PRO A 261 -3.75 18.35 27.36
C PRO A 261 -4.37 19.53 26.60
N ALA A 262 -3.54 20.46 26.11
CA ALA A 262 -3.98 21.67 25.42
C ALA A 262 -4.70 21.40 24.08
N ARG A 263 -4.47 20.24 23.45
CA ARG A 263 -5.04 19.89 22.13
C ARG A 263 -5.78 18.56 22.13
N ALA A 264 -5.77 17.82 23.23
CA ALA A 264 -6.34 16.49 23.34
C ALA A 264 -7.81 16.43 22.86
N ALA A 265 -8.63 17.44 23.19
CA ALA A 265 -10.04 17.50 22.79
C ALA A 265 -10.20 17.49 21.26
N ASP A 266 -9.40 18.27 20.53
CA ASP A 266 -9.45 18.40 19.07
C ASP A 266 -9.18 17.05 18.36
N TYR A 267 -8.37 16.19 18.96
CA TYR A 267 -8.00 14.89 18.40
C TYR A 267 -8.89 13.74 18.87
N LEU A 268 -9.72 13.92 19.90
CA LEU A 268 -10.44 12.82 20.55
C LEU A 268 -11.23 11.92 19.57
N PRO A 269 -11.98 12.45 18.59
CA PRO A 269 -12.79 11.64 17.65
C PRO A 269 -11.98 10.81 16.66
N VAL A 270 -10.68 11.07 16.54
CA VAL A 270 -9.80 10.43 15.53
C VAL A 270 -8.53 9.86 16.11
N ARG A 271 -8.29 10.06 17.40
CA ARG A 271 -7.01 9.77 18.05
C ARG A 271 -6.60 8.32 17.86
N LYS A 272 -7.52 7.36 18.04
CA LYS A 272 -7.22 5.93 17.88
C LYS A 272 -6.69 5.63 16.47
N ASN A 273 -7.34 6.18 15.43
CA ASN A 273 -6.95 5.98 14.03
C ASN A 273 -5.64 6.71 13.69
N LEU A 274 -5.53 7.99 14.04
CA LEU A 274 -4.33 8.78 13.77
C LEU A 274 -3.09 8.23 14.48
N THR A 275 -3.24 7.75 15.72
CA THR A 275 -2.16 7.10 16.47
C THR A 275 -1.68 5.84 15.75
N SER A 276 -2.59 4.97 15.31
CA SER A 276 -2.21 3.75 14.59
C SER A 276 -1.45 4.05 13.30
N PHE A 277 -1.94 5.01 12.51
CA PHE A 277 -1.24 5.46 11.30
C PHE A 277 0.13 6.08 11.62
N ALA A 278 0.22 6.92 12.66
CA ALA A 278 1.49 7.53 13.06
C ALA A 278 2.52 6.47 13.51
N VAL A 279 2.12 5.49 14.32
CA VAL A 279 3.01 4.42 14.80
C VAL A 279 3.51 3.56 13.64
N ILE A 280 2.61 3.13 12.74
CA ILE A 280 3.01 2.36 11.55
C ILE A 280 3.96 3.18 10.68
N THR A 281 3.66 4.46 10.45
CA THR A 281 4.50 5.35 9.63
C THR A 281 5.88 5.56 10.25
N ILE A 282 5.98 5.72 11.57
CA ILE A 282 7.26 5.83 12.29
C ILE A 282 8.11 4.57 12.05
N ILE A 283 7.52 3.39 12.20
CA ILE A 283 8.21 2.11 11.97
C ILE A 283 8.70 2.03 10.52
N LEU A 284 7.84 2.34 9.54
CA LEU A 284 8.19 2.31 8.12
C LEU A 284 9.30 3.30 7.77
N ILE A 285 9.23 4.54 8.26
CA ILE A 285 10.27 5.55 8.02
C ILE A 285 11.62 5.11 8.60
N ILE A 286 11.66 4.50 9.78
CA ILE A 286 12.90 3.96 10.36
C ILE A 286 13.49 2.88 9.43
N LEU A 287 12.66 1.94 8.98
CA LEU A 287 13.08 0.92 8.02
C LEU A 287 13.55 1.54 6.70
N THR A 288 12.90 2.59 6.22
CA THR A 288 13.27 3.34 5.02
C THR A 288 14.62 4.01 5.16
N ILE A 289 14.90 4.67 6.29
CA ILE A 289 16.19 5.32 6.58
C ILE A 289 17.33 4.28 6.58
N VAL A 290 17.12 3.13 7.25
CA VAL A 290 18.11 2.06 7.30
C VAL A 290 18.39 1.53 5.89
N ASN A 291 17.34 1.21 5.12
CA ASN A 291 17.49 0.69 3.76
C ASN A 291 18.05 1.72 2.78
N ALA A 292 17.74 3.01 2.93
CA ALA A 292 18.33 4.10 2.15
C ALA A 292 19.85 4.19 2.39
N SER A 293 20.26 4.07 3.65
CA SER A 293 21.67 4.08 4.04
C SER A 293 22.43 2.88 3.46
N LEU A 294 21.82 1.68 3.54
CA LEU A 294 22.38 0.47 2.94
C LEU A 294 22.45 0.55 1.41
N CYS A 295 21.43 1.12 0.75
CA CYS A 295 21.47 1.39 -0.69
C CYS A 295 22.64 2.31 -1.05
N THR A 296 22.78 3.42 -0.32
CA THR A 296 23.83 4.42 -0.56
C THR A 296 25.23 3.84 -0.37
N ALA A 297 25.43 3.00 0.64
CA ALA A 297 26.69 2.27 0.87
C ALA A 297 27.01 1.24 -0.22
N ASN A 298 26.02 0.85 -1.03
CA ASN A 298 26.16 -0.11 -2.12
C ASN A 298 26.33 0.53 -3.50
N PHE A 299 26.32 1.85 -3.62
CA PHE A 299 26.49 2.57 -4.89
C PHE A 299 27.88 2.37 -5.52
N ASN A 300 27.93 2.48 -6.84
CA ASN A 300 29.11 2.26 -7.70
C ASN A 300 29.68 0.83 -7.67
N LYS A 301 28.93 -0.14 -7.15
CA LYS A 301 29.34 -1.55 -7.09
C LYS A 301 28.66 -2.41 -8.17
N GLY A 302 28.32 -1.83 -9.32
CA GLY A 302 27.84 -2.56 -10.51
C GLY A 302 26.33 -2.88 -10.58
N LEU A 303 25.49 -2.30 -9.71
CA LEU A 303 24.03 -2.54 -9.72
C LEU A 303 23.32 -1.72 -10.82
N LYS A 304 23.80 -0.51 -11.12
CA LYS A 304 23.24 0.42 -12.12
C LYS A 304 22.90 -0.20 -13.50
N PRO A 305 23.73 -1.04 -14.15
CA PRO A 305 23.40 -1.61 -15.45
C PRO A 305 22.20 -2.58 -15.39
N HIS A 306 22.08 -3.35 -14.32
CA HIS A 306 21.00 -4.32 -14.10
C HIS A 306 19.65 -3.61 -13.83
N LEU A 307 19.68 -2.46 -13.13
CA LEU A 307 18.49 -1.64 -12.92
C LEU A 307 18.00 -0.95 -14.20
N ARG A 308 18.92 -0.58 -15.12
CA ARG A 308 18.59 0.08 -16.40
C ARG A 308 18.15 -0.88 -17.50
N LYS A 309 18.68 -2.11 -17.53
CA LYS A 309 18.31 -3.14 -18.52
C LYS A 309 16.87 -3.64 -18.34
N ARG A 310 16.30 -3.52 -17.14
CA ARG A 310 14.92 -3.90 -16.86
C ARG A 310 13.90 -2.87 -17.40
N LYS A 311 13.91 -2.64 -18.72
CA LYS A 311 12.84 -1.97 -19.46
C LYS A 311 11.85 -3.03 -19.93
N ILE A 312 10.70 -3.09 -19.25
CA ILE A 312 9.37 -3.39 -19.81
C ILE A 312 9.32 -4.57 -20.81
N GLY A 313 9.24 -5.80 -20.29
CA GLY A 313 8.27 -6.83 -20.70
C GLY A 313 8.17 -7.30 -22.16
N SER A 314 9.16 -7.10 -23.05
CA SER A 314 9.06 -7.58 -24.44
C SER A 314 10.26 -8.38 -24.96
N GLU A 315 11.38 -8.42 -24.26
CA GLU A 315 12.55 -9.22 -24.68
C GLU A 315 12.67 -10.55 -23.90
N GLU A 316 12.02 -10.69 -22.75
CA GLU A 316 12.14 -11.89 -21.89
C GLU A 316 11.39 -13.10 -22.48
N GLU A 317 10.25 -12.91 -23.16
CA GLU A 317 9.53 -14.02 -23.86
C GLU A 317 10.26 -14.53 -25.10
N LYS A 318 11.04 -13.67 -25.78
CA LYS A 318 11.78 -14.08 -26.99
C LYS A 318 13.01 -14.93 -26.68
N ILE A 319 13.60 -14.78 -25.48
CA ILE A 319 14.75 -15.58 -25.08
C ILE A 319 14.29 -16.95 -24.57
N ASP A 320 13.20 -17.03 -23.79
CA ASP A 320 12.66 -18.32 -23.32
C ASP A 320 12.27 -19.24 -24.51
N HIS A 321 11.65 -18.69 -25.56
CA HIS A 321 11.32 -19.45 -26.79
C HIS A 321 12.54 -19.86 -27.65
N MET A 322 13.71 -19.24 -27.48
CA MET A 322 14.94 -19.65 -28.20
C MET A 322 15.79 -20.65 -27.41
N THR A 323 15.54 -20.81 -26.10
CA THR A 323 16.25 -21.77 -25.24
C THR A 323 15.52 -23.07 -24.99
N GLU A 324 14.27 -23.21 -25.46
CA GLU A 324 13.67 -24.54 -25.60
C GLU A 324 14.40 -25.27 -26.73
N LEU A 325 15.21 -26.28 -26.36
CA LEU A 325 15.78 -27.23 -27.30
C LEU A 325 14.64 -27.79 -28.15
N PRO A 326 14.74 -27.79 -29.50
CA PRO A 326 13.73 -28.43 -30.32
C PRO A 326 13.64 -29.90 -29.91
N ASP A 327 12.41 -30.35 -29.61
CA ASP A 327 12.11 -31.75 -29.32
C ASP A 327 12.67 -32.62 -30.46
N LEU A 328 13.77 -33.31 -30.18
CA LEU A 328 14.48 -34.18 -31.11
C LEU A 328 13.73 -35.49 -31.42
N ASN A 329 12.46 -35.60 -31.03
CA ASN A 329 11.68 -36.83 -31.11
C ASN A 329 10.79 -36.97 -32.36
N ASN A 330 10.96 -36.11 -33.37
CA ASN A 330 10.27 -36.24 -34.67
C ASN A 330 11.22 -36.40 -35.87
N SER A 331 12.38 -37.03 -35.66
CA SER A 331 13.35 -37.33 -36.72
C SER A 331 13.32 -38.80 -37.16
N HIS A 332 12.14 -39.34 -37.52
CA HIS A 332 12.06 -40.54 -38.37
C HIS A 332 10.79 -40.53 -39.21
N LYS A 333 10.82 -39.77 -40.31
CA LYS A 333 10.09 -40.08 -41.55
C LYS A 333 10.71 -39.30 -42.70
N GLN A 334 11.90 -39.73 -43.11
CA GLN A 334 12.52 -39.30 -44.34
C GLN A 334 11.99 -40.20 -45.46
N THR A 335 10.89 -39.80 -46.12
CA THR A 335 10.50 -40.39 -47.40
C THR A 335 11.33 -39.74 -48.49
N ASN A 336 12.41 -40.41 -48.88
CA ASN A 336 13.14 -40.13 -50.11
C ASN A 336 12.22 -40.42 -51.31
N ARG A 337 11.83 -39.39 -52.06
CA ARG A 337 11.34 -39.53 -53.42
C ARG A 337 12.33 -38.82 -54.34
N MET A 338 13.27 -39.60 -54.88
CA MET A 338 14.10 -39.16 -56.00
C MET A 338 13.22 -39.09 -57.25
N THR A 339 13.19 -37.94 -57.91
CA THR A 339 12.87 -37.84 -59.33
C THR A 339 14.18 -37.54 -60.06
N ILE A 340 14.52 -38.41 -61.01
CA ILE A 340 15.47 -38.15 -62.10
C ILE A 340 14.61 -38.16 -63.38
N ASP A 341 15.02 -37.30 -64.32
CA ASP A 341 14.48 -37.09 -65.67
C ASP A 341 13.95 -38.34 -66.41
#